data_AF-A0A356TVB3-F1
#
_entry.id   AF-A0A356TVB3-F1
#
_cell.length_a   1.000
_cell.length_b   1.000
_cell.length_c   1.000
_cell.angle_alpha   90.00
_cell.angle_beta   90.00
_cell.angle_gamma   90.00
#
_symmetry.space_group_name_H-M   'P 1'
#
loop_
_entity.id
_entity.type
_entity.pdbx_description
1 polymer ?
#
loop_
_entity_poly.entity_id
_entity_poly.type
_entity_poly.pdbx_seq_one_letter_code
_entity_poly.pdbx_strand_id
1 'polypeptide(L)'
;MRRVASPESWGGERPRQERDEEDPSPCFIDAAGHWRPVRREAELVLPVSGCHASVGPWLGRWWRLCIEGFVADDAIVLSSVSNDRELGAVVQDLAVHRENHPGPVSSAPIGSLHDGRWLAIADSGEVVIEGPGEVARVAAPDLPSFLRELRLF
;
A
#
# COMPACT_ATOMS: atom_id res chain seq x y z
N MET A 1 -6.56 17.55 -18.35
CA MET A 1 -5.50 17.33 -17.34
C MET A 1 -5.94 17.99 -16.05
N ARG A 2 -6.45 17.22 -15.07
CA ARG A 2 -6.82 17.75 -13.74
C ARG A 2 -5.55 17.91 -12.91
N ARG A 3 -5.43 19.06 -12.24
CA ARG A 3 -4.32 19.42 -11.35
C ARG A 3 -4.15 18.34 -10.27
N VAL A 4 -2.92 17.84 -10.09
CA VAL A 4 -2.54 17.13 -8.86
C VAL A 4 -2.65 18.15 -7.72
N ALA A 5 -3.35 17.80 -6.66
CA ALA A 5 -3.51 18.67 -5.49
C ALA A 5 -2.13 19.12 -4.99
N SER A 6 -1.84 20.43 -5.05
CA SER A 6 -0.65 20.97 -4.40
C SER A 6 -0.84 20.91 -2.88
N PRO A 7 0.24 20.89 -2.08
CA PRO A 7 0.17 20.93 -0.61
C PRO A 7 -0.60 22.13 -0.02
N GLU A 8 -0.97 23.11 -0.85
CA GLU A 8 -1.76 24.30 -0.50
C GLU A 8 -3.26 24.11 -0.76
N SER A 9 -3.65 23.00 -1.41
CA SER A 9 -5.05 22.69 -1.79
C SER A 9 -5.73 21.68 -0.86
N TRP A 10 -5.06 21.26 0.22
CA TRP A 10 -5.65 20.41 1.26
C TRP A 10 -6.45 21.31 2.20
N GLY A 11 -7.76 21.43 1.99
CA GLY A 11 -8.65 22.26 2.80
C GLY A 11 -8.92 21.76 4.22
N GLY A 12 -7.93 21.11 4.87
CA GLY A 12 -8.00 20.50 6.21
C GLY A 12 -6.61 20.33 6.84
N GLU A 13 -6.55 19.89 8.10
CA GLU A 13 -5.28 19.58 8.77
C GLU A 13 -4.51 18.50 7.99
N ARG A 14 -3.20 18.67 7.84
CA ARG A 14 -2.38 17.65 7.15
C ARG A 14 -2.35 16.37 7.97
N PRO A 15 -2.24 15.20 7.32
CA PRO A 15 -2.00 13.95 8.04
C PRO A 15 -0.79 14.09 8.97
N ARG A 16 -0.96 13.67 10.24
CA ARG A 16 0.08 13.66 11.26
C ARG A 16 0.34 12.23 11.70
N GLN A 17 1.61 11.86 11.80
CA GLN A 17 2.04 10.57 12.34
C GLN A 17 3.27 10.79 13.21
N GLU A 18 3.43 9.94 14.22
CA GLU A 18 4.65 9.92 15.04
C GLU A 18 5.86 9.58 14.17
N ARG A 19 6.96 10.28 14.41
CA ARG A 19 8.20 10.09 13.68
C ARG A 19 9.01 9.01 14.37
N ASP A 20 9.41 7.99 13.61
CA ASP A 20 10.49 7.12 14.03
C ASP A 20 11.82 7.84 13.78
N GLU A 21 12.50 8.25 14.85
CA GLU A 21 13.82 8.90 14.75
C GLU A 21 14.92 7.93 14.32
N GLU A 22 14.72 6.62 14.55
CA GLU A 22 15.65 5.56 14.17
C GLU A 22 15.47 5.12 12.72
N ASP A 23 14.30 5.42 12.11
CA ASP A 23 14.00 5.14 10.71
C ASP A 23 13.47 6.38 9.96
N PRO A 24 14.35 7.28 9.50
CA PRO A 24 13.93 8.51 8.89
C PRO A 24 13.21 8.27 7.56
N SER A 25 11.98 8.76 7.47
CA SER A 25 11.24 8.79 6.20
C SER A 25 11.37 10.15 5.48
N PRO A 26 11.66 10.19 4.17
CA PRO A 26 11.54 11.40 3.35
C PRO A 26 10.11 11.96 3.27
N CYS A 27 9.09 11.21 3.72
CA CYS A 27 7.70 11.67 3.70
C CYS A 27 7.44 12.83 4.68
N PHE A 28 8.20 12.94 5.76
CA PHE A 28 7.99 13.99 6.76
C PHE A 28 8.42 15.36 6.25
N ILE A 29 7.54 16.34 6.44
CA ILE A 29 7.74 17.74 6.04
C ILE A 29 8.35 18.55 7.18
N ASP A 30 8.01 18.22 8.42
CA ASP A 30 8.47 18.90 9.62
C ASP A 30 8.54 17.99 10.85
N ALA A 31 9.05 18.54 11.96
CA ALA A 31 9.18 17.83 13.22
C ALA A 31 7.85 17.59 13.96
N ALA A 32 6.77 18.27 13.57
CA ALA A 32 5.44 18.11 14.19
C ALA A 32 4.69 16.87 13.67
N GLY A 33 5.31 16.13 12.76
CA GLY A 33 4.80 14.87 12.21
C GLY A 33 3.96 15.04 10.94
N HIS A 34 3.90 16.24 10.36
CA HIS A 34 3.20 16.42 9.08
C HIS A 34 3.96 15.73 7.97
N TRP A 35 3.25 15.07 7.06
CA TRP A 35 3.87 14.32 5.98
C TRP A 35 3.16 14.49 4.62
N ARG A 36 3.85 14.08 3.56
CA ARG A 36 3.31 13.95 2.21
C ARG A 36 3.97 12.78 1.48
N PRO A 37 3.28 12.13 0.52
CA PRO A 37 3.93 11.17 -0.35
C PRO A 37 5.07 11.83 -1.15
N VAL A 38 6.17 11.10 -1.35
CA VAL A 38 7.33 11.55 -2.13
C VAL A 38 7.55 10.59 -3.29
N ARG A 39 7.64 11.12 -4.51
CA ARG A 39 7.87 10.27 -5.68
C ARG A 39 9.28 9.69 -5.65
N ARG A 40 9.42 8.40 -5.96
CA ARG A 40 10.72 7.76 -6.14
C ARG A 40 11.29 8.05 -7.53
N GLU A 41 12.60 8.30 -7.59
CA GLU A 41 13.31 8.48 -8.84
C GLU A 41 13.69 7.13 -9.47
N ALA A 42 14.11 6.17 -8.63
CA ALA A 42 14.43 4.82 -9.06
C ALA A 42 13.15 3.98 -9.26
N GLU A 43 13.00 3.41 -10.44
CA GLU A 43 11.99 2.39 -10.71
C GLU A 43 12.34 1.10 -9.95
N LEU A 44 11.33 0.50 -9.31
CA LEU A 44 11.48 -0.81 -8.68
C LEU A 44 11.36 -1.90 -9.75
N VAL A 45 12.46 -2.60 -10.01
CA VAL A 45 12.41 -3.91 -10.66
C VAL A 45 12.07 -4.92 -9.58
N LEU A 46 10.84 -5.42 -9.57
CA LEU A 46 10.38 -6.36 -8.55
C LEU A 46 11.10 -7.71 -8.73
N PRO A 47 11.94 -8.16 -7.77
CA PRO A 47 12.71 -9.40 -7.92
C PRO A 47 11.89 -10.66 -7.63
N VAL A 48 10.58 -10.51 -7.39
CA VAL A 48 9.67 -11.59 -7.03
C VAL A 48 8.88 -12.04 -8.26
N SER A 49 9.05 -13.29 -8.66
CA SER A 49 8.38 -13.85 -9.83
C SER A 49 6.90 -14.18 -9.58
N GLY A 50 6.10 -14.14 -10.64
CA GLY A 50 4.68 -14.48 -10.61
C GLY A 50 3.76 -13.36 -10.11
N CYS A 51 4.29 -12.24 -9.61
CA CYS A 51 3.46 -11.11 -9.20
C CYS A 51 2.80 -10.42 -10.40
N HIS A 52 1.57 -9.95 -10.21
CA HIS A 52 0.92 -9.08 -11.18
C HIS A 52 1.72 -7.78 -11.40
N ALA A 53 1.70 -7.25 -12.63
CA ALA A 53 2.52 -6.11 -13.03
C ALA A 53 2.25 -4.81 -12.24
N SER A 54 1.09 -4.70 -11.58
CA SER A 54 0.74 -3.55 -10.74
C SER A 54 1.42 -3.53 -9.37
N VAL A 55 2.00 -4.64 -8.90
CA VAL A 55 2.64 -4.74 -7.58
C VAL A 55 3.90 -3.87 -7.51
N GLY A 56 4.76 -3.94 -8.54
CA GLY A 56 5.97 -3.13 -8.62
C GLY A 56 5.68 -1.62 -8.51
N PRO A 57 4.79 -1.04 -9.35
CA PRO A 57 4.37 0.34 -9.24
C PRO A 57 3.71 0.69 -7.89
N TRP A 58 2.94 -0.23 -7.29
CA TRP A 58 2.34 -0.01 -5.98
C TRP A 58 3.39 0.16 -4.86
N LEU A 59 4.39 -0.71 -4.83
CA LEU A 59 5.46 -0.67 -3.81
C LEU A 59 6.51 0.41 -4.11
N GLY A 60 6.81 0.61 -5.39
CA GLY A 60 8.05 1.26 -5.81
C GLY A 60 7.91 2.63 -6.45
N ARG A 61 6.70 3.19 -6.60
CA ARG A 61 6.52 4.51 -7.26
C ARG A 61 6.57 5.69 -6.29
N TRP A 62 6.15 5.48 -5.06
CA TRP A 62 6.00 6.54 -4.06
C TRP A 62 6.45 6.06 -2.69
N TRP A 63 7.24 6.89 -2.01
CA TRP A 63 7.34 6.86 -0.57
C TRP A 63 6.04 7.37 0.05
N ARG A 64 5.51 6.63 1.02
CA ARG A 64 4.30 7.00 1.75
C ARG A 64 4.31 6.37 3.15
N LEU A 65 3.63 7.03 4.07
CA LEU A 65 3.25 6.42 5.34
C LEU A 65 1.96 5.59 5.16
N CYS A 66 1.52 4.92 6.23
CA CYS A 66 0.27 4.17 6.22
C CYS A 66 -0.90 5.10 5.87
N ILE A 67 -1.83 4.60 5.07
CA ILE A 67 -3.03 5.34 4.68
C ILE A 67 -4.22 4.59 5.23
N GLU A 68 -4.94 5.23 6.14
CA GLU A 68 -6.16 4.68 6.71
C GLU A 68 -7.38 5.16 5.90
N GLY A 69 -8.37 4.30 5.76
CA GLY A 69 -9.60 4.66 5.06
C GLY A 69 -10.66 3.56 5.05
N PHE A 70 -11.57 3.65 4.10
CA PHE A 70 -12.64 2.69 3.89
C PHE A 70 -12.80 2.31 2.42
N VAL A 71 -13.15 1.06 2.17
CA VAL A 71 -13.69 0.59 0.90
C VAL A 71 -15.00 -0.13 1.17
N ALA A 72 -16.08 0.32 0.54
CA ALA A 72 -17.44 0.03 1.01
C ALA A 72 -17.55 0.32 2.52
N ASP A 73 -17.97 -0.65 3.33
CA ASP A 73 -18.11 -0.53 4.78
C ASP A 73 -16.91 -1.12 5.56
N ASP A 74 -15.89 -1.61 4.86
CA ASP A 74 -14.68 -2.19 5.47
C ASP A 74 -13.66 -1.07 5.77
N ALA A 75 -13.27 -0.95 7.04
CA ALA A 75 -12.16 -0.08 7.47
C ALA A 75 -10.81 -0.75 7.17
N ILE A 76 -9.92 -0.02 6.51
CA ILE A 76 -8.66 -0.55 5.98
C ILE A 76 -7.46 0.33 6.35
N VAL A 77 -6.29 -0.28 6.41
CA VAL A 77 -4.99 0.37 6.49
C VAL A 77 -4.13 -0.11 5.34
N LEU A 78 -3.78 0.79 4.41
CA LEU A 78 -2.90 0.48 3.29
C LEU A 78 -1.44 0.55 3.73
N SER A 79 -0.66 -0.46 3.33
CA SER A 79 0.73 -0.63 3.78
C SER A 79 1.60 0.57 3.41
N SER A 80 2.46 0.97 4.36
CA SER A 80 3.52 1.95 4.14
C SER A 80 4.66 1.35 3.33
N VAL A 81 5.33 2.23 2.59
CA VAL A 81 6.68 2.01 2.09
C VAL A 81 7.31 3.38 2.19
N SER A 82 7.92 3.68 3.32
CA SER A 82 8.28 5.06 3.68
C SER A 82 9.71 5.42 3.29
N ASN A 83 10.58 4.44 3.07
CA ASN A 83 11.98 4.57 2.71
C ASN A 83 12.51 3.27 2.06
N ASP A 84 13.80 3.23 1.66
CA ASP A 84 14.40 2.04 1.01
C ASP A 84 14.53 0.83 1.96
N ARG A 85 14.68 1.05 3.27
CA ARG A 85 14.76 -0.03 4.27
C ARG A 85 13.43 -0.77 4.35
N GLU A 86 12.34 -0.05 4.53
CA GLU A 86 10.98 -0.59 4.51
C GLU A 86 10.66 -1.27 3.18
N LEU A 87 11.06 -0.68 2.05
CA LEU A 87 10.87 -1.31 0.75
C LEU A 87 11.59 -2.67 0.66
N GLY A 88 12.84 -2.74 1.13
CA GLY A 88 13.59 -3.99 1.19
C GLY A 88 12.89 -5.04 2.05
N ALA A 89 12.38 -4.64 3.22
CA ALA A 89 11.62 -5.52 4.10
C ALA A 89 10.34 -6.04 3.44
N VAL A 90 9.53 -5.15 2.84
CA VAL A 90 8.28 -5.55 2.16
C VAL A 90 8.54 -6.45 0.96
N VAL A 91 9.60 -6.21 0.19
CA VAL A 91 9.99 -7.10 -0.92
C VAL A 91 10.43 -8.47 -0.41
N GLN A 92 11.19 -8.52 0.68
CA GLN A 92 11.61 -9.78 1.30
C GLN A 92 10.41 -10.55 1.87
N ASP A 93 9.50 -9.88 2.57
CA ASP A 93 8.28 -10.47 3.12
C ASP A 93 7.38 -10.99 2.02
N LEU A 94 7.27 -10.27 0.90
CA LEU A 94 6.55 -10.73 -0.28
C LEU A 94 7.17 -12.02 -0.87
N ALA A 95 8.50 -12.09 -0.96
CA ALA A 95 9.18 -13.30 -1.42
C ALA A 95 8.92 -14.49 -0.50
N VAL A 96 9.04 -14.30 0.82
CA VAL A 96 8.76 -15.34 1.82
C VAL A 96 7.29 -15.76 1.79
N HIS A 97 6.36 -14.80 1.66
CA HIS A 97 4.93 -15.08 1.54
C HIS A 97 4.64 -16.00 0.35
N ARG A 98 5.24 -15.70 -0.81
CA ARG A 98 5.12 -16.49 -2.05
C ARG A 98 5.66 -17.90 -1.90
N GLU A 99 6.80 -18.06 -1.21
CA GLU A 99 7.40 -19.38 -0.96
C GLU A 99 6.53 -20.24 -0.04
N ASN A 100 5.92 -19.64 0.99
CA ASN A 100 5.11 -20.34 1.98
C ASN A 100 3.66 -20.62 1.53
N HIS A 101 3.17 -19.89 0.53
CA HIS A 101 1.81 -20.05 0.00
C HIS A 101 1.85 -20.37 -1.50
N PRO A 102 2.37 -21.56 -1.89
CA PRO A 102 2.33 -22.03 -3.27
C PRO A 102 0.89 -22.49 -3.61
N GLY A 103 -0.02 -21.52 -3.72
CA GLY A 103 -1.41 -21.72 -4.11
C GLY A 103 -1.71 -21.13 -5.49
N PRO A 104 -2.84 -21.54 -6.13
CA PRO A 104 -3.28 -20.98 -7.41
C PRO A 104 -3.71 -19.51 -7.31
N VAL A 105 -3.99 -19.03 -6.10
CA VAL A 105 -4.26 -17.62 -5.78
C VAL A 105 -3.07 -17.11 -4.99
N SER A 106 -1.98 -16.85 -5.70
CA SER A 106 -0.89 -16.08 -5.15
C SER A 106 -1.28 -14.61 -5.18
N SER A 107 -0.98 -13.91 -4.09
CA SER A 107 -1.35 -12.51 -3.93
C SER A 107 -0.20 -11.73 -3.27
N ALA A 108 -0.14 -10.44 -3.56
CA ALA A 108 0.80 -9.51 -2.93
C ALA A 108 0.05 -8.64 -1.92
N PRO A 109 0.30 -8.76 -0.61
CA PRO A 109 -0.37 -7.94 0.39
C PRO A 109 -0.12 -6.44 0.18
N ILE A 110 -1.18 -5.65 0.26
CA ILE A 110 -1.15 -4.18 0.08
C ILE A 110 -1.78 -3.40 1.23
N GLY A 111 -2.38 -4.09 2.20
CA GLY A 111 -2.97 -3.50 3.39
C GLY A 111 -3.61 -4.53 4.30
N SER A 112 -4.14 -4.07 5.42
CA SER A 112 -4.86 -4.87 6.41
C SER A 112 -6.23 -4.30 6.70
N LEU A 113 -7.12 -5.15 7.22
CA LEU A 113 -8.39 -4.78 7.82
C LEU A 113 -8.27 -4.91 9.35
N HIS A 114 -9.11 -4.19 10.09
CA HIS A 114 -9.10 -4.23 11.56
C HIS A 114 -9.56 -5.57 12.15
N ASP A 115 -10.27 -6.40 11.37
CA ASP A 115 -10.77 -7.71 11.79
C ASP A 115 -9.77 -8.86 11.54
N GLY A 116 -8.54 -8.54 11.15
CA GLY A 116 -7.47 -9.51 10.91
C GLY A 116 -7.43 -10.07 9.49
N ARG A 117 -8.34 -9.66 8.61
CA ARG A 117 -8.23 -9.90 7.16
C ARG A 117 -7.18 -8.97 6.54
N TRP A 118 -6.74 -9.27 5.34
CA TRP A 118 -5.80 -8.43 4.58
C TRP A 118 -6.24 -8.18 3.16
N LEU A 119 -5.78 -7.06 2.60
CA LEU A 119 -5.94 -6.71 1.20
C LEU A 119 -4.72 -7.19 0.43
N ALA A 120 -4.94 -7.80 -0.73
CA ALA A 120 -3.87 -8.21 -1.60
C ALA A 120 -4.21 -7.99 -3.08
N ILE A 121 -3.19 -7.88 -3.92
CA ILE A 121 -3.30 -7.92 -5.38
C ILE A 121 -3.07 -9.36 -5.80
N ALA A 122 -4.09 -10.03 -6.30
CA ALA A 122 -3.97 -11.38 -6.85
C ALA A 122 -3.12 -11.37 -8.14
N ASP A 123 -2.54 -12.52 -8.51
CA ASP A 123 -1.82 -12.68 -9.78
C ASP A 123 -2.69 -12.32 -11.02
N SER A 124 -4.03 -12.42 -10.91
CA SER A 124 -5.00 -11.97 -11.92
C SER A 124 -5.08 -10.44 -12.09
N GLY A 125 -4.57 -9.70 -11.12
CA GLY A 125 -4.64 -8.23 -11.04
C GLY A 125 -5.81 -7.70 -10.20
N GLU A 126 -6.74 -8.57 -9.81
CA GLU A 126 -7.84 -8.23 -8.91
C GLU A 126 -7.32 -7.84 -7.53
N VAL A 127 -7.99 -6.89 -6.88
CA VAL A 127 -7.78 -6.63 -5.45
C VAL A 127 -8.72 -7.51 -4.68
N VAL A 128 -8.17 -8.35 -3.82
CA VAL A 128 -8.89 -9.33 -3.01
C VAL A 128 -8.75 -9.01 -1.53
N ILE A 129 -9.75 -9.43 -0.75
CA ILE A 129 -9.70 -9.51 0.71
C ILE A 129 -9.59 -10.99 1.07
N GLU A 130 -8.58 -11.31 1.86
CA GLU A 130 -8.24 -12.65 2.29
C GLU A 130 -8.20 -12.73 3.81
N GLY A 131 -8.47 -13.90 4.37
CA GLY A 131 -8.50 -14.12 5.81
C GLY A 131 -8.20 -15.57 6.15
N PRO A 132 -7.80 -15.88 7.41
CA PRO A 132 -7.48 -17.24 7.80
C PRO A 132 -8.68 -18.18 7.68
N GLY A 133 -8.58 -19.19 6.82
CA GLY A 133 -9.65 -20.17 6.61
C GLY A 133 -10.85 -19.67 5.79
N GLU A 134 -10.77 -18.46 5.24
CA GLU A 134 -11.81 -17.88 4.38
C GLU A 134 -11.46 -18.02 2.90
N VAL A 135 -12.49 -18.08 2.07
CA VAL A 135 -12.31 -17.98 0.60
C VAL A 135 -12.08 -16.51 0.26
N ALA A 136 -11.02 -16.23 -0.49
CA ALA A 136 -10.70 -14.88 -0.97
C ALA A 136 -11.93 -14.23 -1.66
N ARG A 137 -12.25 -13.00 -1.27
CA ARG A 137 -13.34 -12.20 -1.86
C ARG A 137 -12.75 -11.10 -2.73
N VAL A 138 -13.24 -10.94 -3.95
CA VAL A 138 -12.87 -9.80 -4.81
C VAL A 138 -13.43 -8.50 -4.21
N ALA A 139 -12.56 -7.55 -3.92
CA ALA A 139 -12.89 -6.20 -3.48
C ALA A 139 -13.02 -5.25 -4.67
N ALA A 140 -12.17 -5.40 -5.69
CA ALA A 140 -12.21 -4.61 -6.91
C ALA A 140 -11.55 -5.38 -8.08
N PRO A 141 -11.94 -5.09 -9.34
CA PRO A 141 -11.38 -5.79 -10.50
C PRO A 141 -9.91 -5.45 -10.78
N ASP A 142 -9.43 -4.30 -10.31
CA ASP A 142 -8.04 -3.87 -10.42
C ASP A 142 -7.69 -2.81 -9.36
N LEU A 143 -6.39 -2.59 -9.15
CA LEU A 143 -5.88 -1.60 -8.21
C LEU A 143 -6.36 -0.15 -8.52
N PRO A 144 -6.35 0.33 -9.78
CA PRO A 144 -6.90 1.67 -10.09
C PRO A 144 -8.38 1.85 -9.76
N SER A 145 -9.20 0.81 -9.87
CA SER A 145 -10.62 0.83 -9.52
C SER A 145 -10.80 0.82 -8.01
N PHE A 146 -10.04 -0.03 -7.29
CA PHE A 146 -9.97 -0.02 -5.83
C PHE A 146 -9.63 1.37 -5.27
N LEU A 147 -8.56 2.00 -5.77
CA LEU A 147 -8.11 3.32 -5.30
C LEU A 147 -9.11 4.45 -5.61
N ARG A 148 -10.01 4.27 -6.58
CA ARG A 148 -11.10 5.23 -6.88
C ARG A 148 -12.25 5.14 -5.88
N GLU A 149 -12.46 3.98 -5.29
CA GLU A 149 -13.51 3.73 -4.29
C GLU A 149 -13.04 4.02 -2.86
N LEU A 150 -11.72 4.06 -2.65
CA LEU A 150 -11.10 4.40 -1.37
C LEU A 150 -11.55 5.78 -0.87
N ARG A 151 -12.13 5.79 0.34
CA ARG A 151 -12.44 7.00 1.10
C ARG A 151 -11.44 7.14 2.23
N LEU A 152 -10.79 8.29 2.34
CA LEU A 152 -9.82 8.56 3.42
C LEU A 152 -10.55 9.07 4.67
N PHE A 153 -9.99 8.80 5.85
CA PHE A 153 -10.44 9.40 7.12
C PHE A 153 -10.29 10.93 7.11
#